data_AF-A0A9X9BF14-F1
#
_entry.id   AF-A0A9X9BF14-F1
#
_cell.length_a   1.000
_cell.length_b   1.000
_cell.length_c   1.000
_cell.angle_alpha   90.00
_cell.angle_beta   90.00
_cell.angle_gamma   90.00
#
_symmetry.space_group_name_H-M   'P 1'
#
loop_
_entity.id
_entity.type
_entity.pdbx_description
1 polymer ?
#
loop_
_entity_poly.entity_id
_entity_poly.type
_entity_poly.pdbx_seq_one_letter_code
_entity_poly.pdbx_strand_id
1 'polypeptide(L)'
;MSATPFLQLYVGDYLADTLDLTTEQHGAYLLMLMTMWRHDAKLPNDPSKLARIARVSARRWHLVWGAIGHLFYEQDGFIRNKRLDREYQKAVSISEKRSASGVKGAAVKALKNNDTPQANDSGLLKHSQKSDIIKEEKTPNGVQKKSPKSVLQSVLSEAIAAAVVEHRAKIKKPLTERAAELLAKRLASAKDACGLTPDQAADLMIEKGWLSFEAEWGRNAMQAGWSPEPVVAEKPKPDSELSPEELTAKWTKRMNYARDNRCWFSSAWGPMPGSDGCQVPEQFLQNGDGFDKHGYRWDDQSRRAA
;
A
#
# COMPACT_ATOMS: atom_id res chain seq x y z
N MET A 1 26.61 19.68 24.22
CA MET A 1 25.13 19.61 24.28
C MET A 1 24.74 18.22 24.76
N SER A 2 23.78 18.08 25.68
CA SER A 2 23.28 16.76 26.10
C SER A 2 22.66 16.04 24.89
N ALA A 3 23.00 14.76 24.69
CA ALA A 3 22.58 13.99 23.51
C ALA A 3 21.05 13.81 23.39
N THR A 4 20.30 14.01 24.48
CA THR A 4 18.84 13.79 24.57
C THR A 4 18.11 14.99 25.23
N PRO A 5 17.88 16.11 24.50
CA PRO A 5 17.32 17.33 25.09
C PRO A 5 15.83 17.25 25.48
N PHE A 6 15.11 16.21 25.03
CA PHE A 6 13.67 16.06 25.22
C PHE A 6 13.36 14.69 25.83
N LEU A 7 12.59 14.66 26.92
CA LEU A 7 12.05 13.45 27.56
C LEU A 7 10.58 13.30 27.17
N GLN A 8 10.22 12.17 26.57
CA GLN A 8 8.83 11.84 26.27
C GLN A 8 8.19 11.19 27.51
N LEU A 9 7.21 11.87 28.11
CA LEU A 9 6.47 11.38 29.28
C LEU A 9 5.00 11.15 28.92
N TYR A 10 4.55 9.91 29.01
CA TYR A 10 3.15 9.54 28.79
C TYR A 10 2.38 9.68 30.10
N VAL A 11 1.49 10.67 30.19
CA VAL A 11 0.83 11.04 31.45
C VAL A 11 -0.08 9.94 31.99
N GLY A 12 -0.89 9.29 31.15
CA GLY A 12 -1.79 8.21 31.60
C GLY A 12 -1.03 7.01 32.18
N ASP A 13 0.01 6.62 31.45
CA ASP A 13 0.97 5.60 31.81
C ASP A 13 1.73 5.91 33.11
N TYR A 14 2.21 7.15 33.24
CA TYR A 14 2.89 7.63 34.44
C TYR A 14 1.96 7.59 35.65
N LEU A 15 0.76 8.16 35.53
CA LEU A 15 -0.20 8.20 36.62
C LEU A 15 -0.63 6.80 37.04
N ALA A 16 -0.85 5.87 36.10
CA ALA A 16 -1.25 4.50 36.40
C ALA A 16 -0.26 3.79 37.35
N ASP A 17 1.03 4.07 37.23
CA ASP A 17 2.08 3.48 38.08
C ASP A 17 2.36 4.30 39.36
N THR A 18 1.78 5.50 39.51
CA THR A 18 2.08 6.41 40.62
C THR A 18 0.87 6.86 41.42
N LEU A 19 -0.32 6.27 41.21
CA LEU A 19 -1.57 6.67 41.89
C LEU A 19 -1.48 6.63 43.43
N ASP A 20 -0.68 5.70 43.97
CA ASP A 20 -0.49 5.48 45.40
C ASP A 20 0.56 6.41 46.02
N LEU A 21 1.31 7.16 45.20
CA LEU A 21 2.40 8.01 45.67
C LEU A 21 1.90 9.38 46.16
N THR A 22 2.44 9.82 47.29
CA THR A 22 2.29 11.19 47.78
C THR A 22 2.98 12.20 46.85
N THR A 23 2.68 13.49 46.99
CA THR A 23 3.29 14.56 46.19
C THR A 23 4.82 14.60 46.33
N GLU A 24 5.37 14.34 47.51
CA GLU A 24 6.82 14.29 47.74
C GLU A 24 7.46 13.10 47.01
N GLN A 25 6.83 11.92 47.09
CA GLN A 25 7.29 10.71 46.39
C GLN A 25 7.21 10.88 44.86
N HIS A 26 6.12 11.50 44.37
CA HIS A 26 6.00 11.92 42.96
C HIS A 26 7.16 12.82 42.53
N GLY A 27 7.44 13.87 43.32
CA GLY A 27 8.54 14.79 43.03
C GLY A 27 9.90 14.10 43.01
N ALA A 28 10.16 13.25 44.01
CA ALA A 28 11.38 12.45 44.10
C ALA A 28 11.55 11.54 42.88
N TYR A 29 10.50 10.79 42.52
CA TYR A 29 10.49 9.90 41.36
C TYR A 29 10.75 10.67 40.05
N LEU A 30 10.04 11.78 39.82
CA LEU A 30 10.19 12.59 38.62
C LEU A 30 11.62 13.17 38.50
N LEU A 31 12.19 13.68 39.60
CA LEU A 31 13.57 14.18 39.63
C LEU A 31 14.59 13.08 39.27
N MET A 32 14.37 11.86 39.76
CA MET A 32 15.20 10.71 39.40
C MET A 32 15.09 10.37 37.92
N LEU A 33 13.88 10.29 37.37
CA LEU A 33 13.67 10.02 35.93
C LEU A 33 14.34 11.07 35.04
N MET A 34 14.18 12.37 35.35
CA MET A 34 14.82 13.45 34.60
C MET A 34 16.34 13.38 34.65
N THR A 35 16.90 12.99 35.80
CA THR A 35 18.35 12.83 35.96
C THR A 35 18.85 11.59 35.22
N MET A 36 18.17 10.45 35.35
CA MET A 36 18.45 9.22 34.59
C MET A 36 18.44 9.47 33.09
N TRP A 37 17.49 10.25 32.58
CA TRP A 37 17.39 10.56 31.15
C TRP A 37 18.65 11.25 30.59
N ARG A 38 19.33 12.03 31.43
CA ARG A 38 20.59 12.70 31.09
C ARG A 38 21.82 11.80 31.25
N HIS A 39 21.67 10.66 31.89
CA HIS A 39 22.74 9.72 32.27
C HIS A 39 22.45 8.30 31.74
N ASP A 40 22.14 8.17 30.45
CA ASP A 40 21.97 6.87 29.78
C ASP A 40 20.90 5.96 30.40
N ALA A 41 19.81 6.56 30.90
CA ALA A 41 18.71 5.87 31.58
C ALA A 41 19.13 5.03 32.81
N LYS A 42 20.23 5.40 33.46
CA LYS A 42 20.75 4.71 34.65
C LYS A 42 21.22 5.69 35.72
N LEU A 43 21.16 5.26 36.98
CA LEU A 43 21.75 5.97 38.11
C LEU A 43 22.54 5.00 39.00
N PRO A 44 23.63 5.43 39.65
CA PRO A 44 24.34 4.58 40.61
C PRO A 44 23.43 4.12 41.74
N ASN A 45 23.47 2.84 42.11
CA ASN A 45 22.71 2.30 43.23
C ASN A 45 23.34 2.68 44.59
N ASP A 46 23.39 3.97 44.89
CA ASP A 46 23.95 4.53 46.12
C ASP A 46 22.88 5.40 46.82
N PRO A 47 22.32 4.95 47.96
CA PRO A 47 21.24 5.64 48.66
C PRO A 47 21.53 7.12 48.94
N SER A 48 22.77 7.48 49.26
CA SER A 48 23.17 8.87 49.52
C SER A 48 23.09 9.73 48.26
N LYS A 49 23.51 9.19 47.11
CA LYS A 49 23.43 9.89 45.82
C LYS A 49 21.99 9.98 45.34
N LEU A 50 21.23 8.91 45.47
CA LEU A 50 19.82 8.88 45.07
C LEU A 50 18.98 9.88 45.88
N ALA A 51 19.18 9.95 47.21
CA ALA A 51 18.55 10.94 48.07
C ALA A 51 18.86 12.38 47.61
N ARG A 52 20.13 12.66 47.29
CA ARG A 52 20.56 13.97 46.80
C ARG A 52 19.91 14.34 45.45
N ILE A 53 19.82 13.37 44.53
CA ILE A 53 19.16 13.55 43.22
C ILE A 53 17.67 13.84 43.40
N ALA A 54 17.01 13.08 44.28
CA ALA A 54 15.60 13.24 44.62
C ALA A 54 15.32 14.50 45.47
N ARG A 55 16.36 15.22 45.93
CA ARG A 55 16.27 16.36 46.86
C ARG A 55 15.60 16.03 48.19
N VAL A 56 15.76 14.79 48.65
CA VAL A 56 15.25 14.29 49.94
C VAL A 56 16.41 14.19 50.93
N SER A 57 16.15 14.49 52.21
CA SER A 57 17.18 14.33 53.25
C SER A 57 17.50 12.85 53.46
N ALA A 58 18.77 12.53 53.77
CA ALA A 58 19.21 11.15 54.01
C ALA A 58 18.37 10.43 55.08
N ARG A 59 17.93 11.17 56.12
CA ARG A 59 17.06 10.65 57.19
C ARG A 59 15.70 10.18 56.67
N ARG A 60 15.13 10.84 55.66
CA ARG A 60 13.80 10.52 55.11
C ARG A 60 13.85 9.63 53.87
N TRP A 61 15.05 9.42 53.31
CA TRP A 61 15.23 8.67 52.08
C TRP A 61 14.62 7.26 52.11
N HIS A 62 14.81 6.51 53.20
CA HIS A 62 14.29 5.15 53.32
C HIS A 62 12.75 5.08 53.19
N LEU A 63 12.01 6.10 53.66
CA LEU A 63 10.55 6.17 53.52
C LEU A 63 10.13 6.44 52.07
N VAL A 64 10.85 7.34 51.39
CA VAL A 64 10.57 7.67 49.99
C VAL A 64 10.95 6.50 49.08
N TRP A 65 12.13 5.91 49.30
CA TRP A 65 12.61 4.74 48.55
C TRP A 65 11.74 3.52 48.77
N GLY A 66 11.21 3.31 49.98
CA GLY A 66 10.26 2.23 50.26
C GLY A 66 8.99 2.31 49.39
N ALA A 67 8.56 3.52 49.03
CA ALA A 67 7.41 3.72 48.14
C ALA A 67 7.78 3.61 46.66
N ILE A 68 8.87 4.25 46.22
CA ILE A 68 9.18 4.35 44.77
C ILE A 68 10.14 3.26 44.27
N GLY A 69 10.81 2.53 45.15
CA GLY A 69 11.88 1.59 44.81
C GLY A 69 11.42 0.47 43.88
N HIS A 70 10.16 0.04 43.99
CA HIS A 70 9.56 -0.99 43.14
C HIS A 70 9.44 -0.58 41.66
N LEU A 71 9.46 0.72 41.37
CA LEU A 71 9.45 1.27 40.01
C LEU A 71 10.83 1.14 39.33
N PHE A 72 11.86 0.73 40.07
CA PHE A 72 13.21 0.55 39.60
C PHE A 72 13.63 -0.92 39.66
N TYR A 73 14.63 -1.28 38.87
CA TYR A 73 15.32 -2.55 38.96
C TYR A 73 16.83 -2.31 38.95
N GLU A 74 17.56 -3.19 39.63
CA GLU A 74 19.01 -3.12 39.70
C GLU A 74 19.64 -3.93 38.57
N GLN A 75 20.65 -3.36 37.93
CA GLN A 75 21.46 -4.00 36.91
C GLN A 75 22.88 -3.43 36.95
N ASP A 76 23.89 -4.30 37.08
CA ASP A 76 25.32 -3.93 37.01
C ASP A 76 25.74 -2.82 38.01
N GLY A 77 25.12 -2.77 39.20
CA GLY A 77 25.37 -1.73 40.22
C GLY A 77 24.68 -0.39 39.95
N PHE A 78 23.78 -0.34 38.97
CA PHE A 78 22.95 0.81 38.64
C PHE A 78 21.47 0.48 38.83
N ILE A 79 20.69 1.50 39.18
CA ILE A 79 19.23 1.42 39.10
C ILE A 79 18.76 1.90 37.72
N ARG A 80 17.75 1.20 37.20
CA ARG A 80 17.12 1.45 35.89
C ARG A 80 15.61 1.39 36.02
N ASN A 81 14.90 1.95 35.04
CA ASN A 81 13.45 1.94 34.99
C ASN A 81 12.99 1.40 33.63
N LYS A 82 12.14 0.37 33.65
CA LYS A 82 11.75 -0.38 32.44
C LYS A 82 11.12 0.51 31.37
N ARG A 83 10.27 1.47 31.76
CA ARG A 83 9.65 2.40 30.82
C ARG A 83 10.69 3.37 30.27
N LEU A 84 11.48 3.97 31.14
CA LEU A 84 12.51 4.93 30.76
C LEU A 84 13.53 4.33 29.78
N ASP A 85 13.93 3.07 29.98
CA ASP A 85 14.85 2.37 29.07
C ASP A 85 14.28 2.22 27.67
N ARG A 86 12.99 1.86 27.54
CA ARG A 86 12.32 1.75 26.24
C ARG A 86 12.30 3.09 25.52
N GLU A 87 11.94 4.15 26.23
CA GLU A 87 11.89 5.50 25.67
C GLU A 87 13.30 6.02 25.32
N TYR A 88 14.31 5.70 26.13
CA TYR A 88 15.69 6.07 25.88
C TYR A 88 16.23 5.38 24.61
N GLN A 89 16.02 4.07 24.48
CA GLN A 89 16.41 3.32 23.28
C GLN A 89 15.71 3.85 22.02
N LYS A 90 14.42 4.18 22.11
CA LYS A 90 13.69 4.84 21.00
C LYS A 90 14.37 6.16 20.62
N ALA A 91 14.64 7.03 21.60
CA ALA A 91 15.28 8.33 21.37
C ALA A 91 16.67 8.20 20.74
N VAL A 92 17.51 7.30 21.25
CA VAL A 92 18.84 7.01 20.70
C VAL A 92 18.72 6.52 19.25
N SER A 93 17.85 5.54 18.98
CA SER A 93 17.67 5.00 17.62
C SER A 93 17.21 6.05 16.60
N ILE A 94 16.38 7.00 17.03
CA ILE A 94 15.91 8.11 16.18
C ILE A 94 17.05 9.10 15.94
N SER A 95 17.82 9.42 16.99
CA SER A 95 18.98 10.30 16.91
C SER A 95 20.03 9.75 15.94
N GLU A 96 20.36 8.45 16.06
CA GLU A 96 21.29 7.76 15.17
C GLU A 96 20.83 7.76 13.71
N LYS A 97 19.55 7.43 13.46
CA LYS A 97 18.97 7.48 12.10
C LYS A 97 19.05 8.88 11.50
N ARG A 98 18.76 9.92 12.30
CA ARG A 98 18.85 11.31 11.87
C ARG A 98 20.30 11.72 11.60
N SER A 99 21.22 11.31 12.46
CA SER A 99 22.66 11.56 12.27
C SER A 99 23.16 10.91 10.99
N ALA A 100 22.86 9.63 10.76
CA ALA A 100 23.25 8.90 9.55
C ALA A 100 22.67 9.55 8.27
N SER A 101 21.40 9.96 8.29
CA SER A 101 20.79 10.70 7.18
C SER A 101 21.44 12.08 6.98
N GLY A 102 21.76 12.78 8.07
CA GLY A 102 22.45 14.07 8.04
C GLY A 102 23.84 14.00 7.42
N VAL A 103 24.62 12.97 7.78
CA VAL A 103 25.95 12.71 7.17
C VAL A 103 25.82 12.44 5.68
N LYS A 104 24.85 11.61 5.26
CA LYS A 104 24.61 11.34 3.83
C LYS A 104 24.20 12.61 3.07
N GLY A 105 23.29 13.40 3.63
CA GLY A 105 22.88 14.67 3.04
C GLY A 105 24.04 15.68 2.94
N ALA A 106 24.89 15.76 3.96
CA ALA A 106 26.07 16.61 3.94
C ALA A 106 27.08 16.15 2.88
N ALA A 107 27.29 14.83 2.72
CA ALA A 107 28.19 14.27 1.70
C ALA A 107 27.71 14.59 0.27
N VAL A 108 26.40 14.48 0.00
CA VAL A 108 25.83 14.86 -1.31
C VAL A 108 26.01 16.35 -1.57
N LYS A 109 25.80 17.21 -0.57
CA LYS A 109 25.96 18.67 -0.71
C LYS A 109 27.43 19.10 -0.88
N ALA A 110 28.38 18.31 -0.42
CA ALA A 110 29.81 18.55 -0.59
C ALA A 110 30.32 18.21 -2.00
N LEU A 111 29.67 17.28 -2.71
CA LEU A 111 29.96 16.93 -4.10
C LEU A 111 29.26 17.94 -5.04
N LYS A 112 29.98 18.99 -5.46
CA LYS A 112 29.51 19.99 -6.44
C LYS A 112 29.50 19.48 -7.89
N ASN A 113 29.06 18.25 -8.14
CA ASN A 113 28.91 17.72 -9.49
C ASN A 113 27.41 17.49 -9.78
N ASN A 114 26.96 17.92 -10.96
CA ASN A 114 25.55 18.01 -11.36
C ASN A 114 24.82 16.66 -11.53
N ASP A 115 25.47 15.53 -11.25
CA ASP A 115 24.85 14.21 -11.25
C ASP A 115 24.55 13.78 -9.82
N THR A 116 23.39 14.19 -9.31
CA THR A 116 22.97 13.91 -7.94
C THR A 116 22.22 12.58 -7.85
N PRO A 117 22.66 11.61 -7.03
CA PRO A 117 21.76 10.57 -6.54
C PRO A 117 20.71 11.25 -5.65
N GLN A 118 19.44 11.11 -5.99
CA GLN A 118 18.32 11.67 -5.23
C GLN A 118 18.47 11.36 -3.74
N ALA A 119 18.66 12.40 -2.93
CA ALA A 119 18.54 12.28 -1.48
C ALA A 119 17.09 11.90 -1.18
N ASN A 120 16.88 10.70 -0.64
CA ASN A 120 15.57 10.25 -0.17
C ASN A 120 15.11 11.14 1.01
N ASP A 121 14.40 12.23 0.72
CA ASP A 121 13.80 13.19 1.65
C ASP A 121 12.55 12.64 2.38
N SER A 122 12.27 11.35 2.28
CA SER A 122 11.07 10.76 2.89
C SER A 122 11.17 10.51 4.40
N GLY A 123 12.22 10.94 5.09
CA GLY A 123 12.52 10.45 6.43
C GLY A 123 12.97 11.47 7.48
N LEU A 124 11.99 12.12 8.11
CA LEU A 124 12.04 12.65 9.50
C LEU A 124 12.74 14.01 9.77
N LEU A 125 12.33 15.06 9.07
CA LEU A 125 12.38 16.45 9.59
C LEU A 125 11.09 16.82 10.35
N LYS A 126 10.63 15.97 11.27
CA LYS A 126 9.48 16.30 12.12
C LYS A 126 9.83 16.07 13.59
N HIS A 127 9.95 17.17 14.33
CA HIS A 127 9.77 17.19 15.78
C HIS A 127 8.25 17.16 16.02
N SER A 128 7.65 16.00 15.84
CA SER A 128 6.26 15.75 16.21
C SER A 128 6.30 14.62 17.22
N GLN A 129 5.71 14.87 18.39
CA GLN A 129 5.38 13.82 19.34
C GLN A 129 4.50 12.82 18.60
N LYS A 130 5.09 11.74 18.10
CA LYS A 130 4.29 10.61 17.65
C LYS A 130 3.70 10.05 18.93
N SER A 131 2.41 10.28 19.15
CA SER A 131 1.64 9.36 19.98
C SER A 131 1.94 7.97 19.41
N ASP A 132 2.20 7.01 20.29
CA ASP A 132 2.26 5.62 19.86
C ASP A 132 0.92 5.34 19.19
N ILE A 133 0.91 5.33 17.86
CA ILE A 133 -0.11 4.62 17.11
C ILE A 133 0.03 3.22 17.66
N ILE A 134 -0.95 2.82 18.47
CA ILE A 134 -1.13 1.44 18.93
C ILE A 134 -0.80 0.59 17.70
N LYS A 135 0.34 -0.10 17.74
CA LYS A 135 0.61 -1.11 16.73
C LYS A 135 -0.52 -2.10 16.95
N GLU A 136 -1.51 -2.07 16.05
CA GLU A 136 -2.49 -3.13 15.98
C GLU A 136 -1.72 -4.43 16.11
N GLU A 137 -1.99 -5.15 17.20
CA GLU A 137 -1.52 -6.51 17.36
C GLU A 137 -1.84 -7.24 16.07
N LYS A 138 -0.85 -7.95 15.52
CA LYS A 138 -1.06 -8.82 14.38
C LYS A 138 -2.17 -9.79 14.76
N THR A 139 -3.38 -9.53 14.25
CA THR A 139 -4.48 -10.48 14.36
C THR A 139 -4.09 -11.78 13.66
N PRO A 140 -4.62 -12.92 14.12
CA PRO A 140 -4.16 -14.24 13.72
C PRO A 140 -4.29 -14.45 12.21
N ASN A 141 -3.34 -15.19 11.64
CA ASN A 141 -3.35 -15.71 10.28
C ASN A 141 -4.73 -16.28 9.90
N GLY A 142 -5.33 -15.79 8.81
CA GLY A 142 -6.52 -16.44 8.25
C GLY A 142 -7.38 -15.67 7.26
N VAL A 143 -7.12 -14.38 6.97
CA VAL A 143 -7.83 -13.66 5.90
C VAL A 143 -6.82 -13.12 4.91
N GLN A 144 -6.80 -13.66 3.70
CA GLN A 144 -6.02 -13.14 2.59
C GLN A 144 -6.47 -11.69 2.32
N LYS A 145 -5.72 -10.69 2.81
CA LYS A 145 -5.97 -9.28 2.49
C LYS A 145 -5.86 -9.12 0.98
N LYS A 146 -6.95 -8.73 0.31
CA LYS A 146 -6.93 -8.55 -1.13
C LYS A 146 -6.15 -7.28 -1.43
N SER A 147 -5.21 -7.35 -2.39
CA SER A 147 -4.48 -6.17 -2.80
C SER A 147 -5.47 -5.15 -3.41
N PRO A 148 -5.30 -3.83 -3.19
CA PRO A 148 -6.15 -2.82 -3.81
C PRO A 148 -6.25 -2.96 -5.34
N LYS A 149 -5.15 -3.40 -5.98
CA LYS A 149 -5.13 -3.75 -7.42
C LYS A 149 -6.13 -4.88 -7.74
N SER A 150 -6.11 -5.97 -6.97
CA SER A 150 -7.01 -7.11 -7.17
C SER A 150 -8.49 -6.74 -6.98
N VAL A 151 -8.79 -5.85 -6.03
CA VAL A 151 -10.16 -5.34 -5.83
C VAL A 151 -10.61 -4.53 -7.04
N LEU A 152 -9.77 -3.65 -7.57
CA LEU A 152 -10.09 -2.82 -8.74
C LEU A 152 -10.21 -3.65 -10.04
N GLN A 153 -9.41 -4.70 -10.20
CA GLN A 153 -9.47 -5.63 -11.33
C GLN A 153 -10.82 -6.36 -11.48
N SER A 154 -11.68 -6.36 -10.45
CA SER A 154 -13.03 -6.92 -10.56
C SER A 154 -13.98 -6.07 -11.43
N VAL A 155 -13.65 -4.79 -11.62
CA VAL A 155 -14.47 -3.81 -12.34
C VAL A 155 -13.72 -3.18 -13.51
N LEU A 156 -12.41 -3.02 -13.38
CA LEU A 156 -11.53 -2.38 -14.36
C LEU A 156 -10.66 -3.39 -15.10
N SER A 157 -10.22 -3.03 -16.31
CA SER A 157 -9.15 -3.75 -16.98
C SER A 157 -7.84 -3.72 -16.18
N GLU A 158 -6.99 -4.73 -16.34
CA GLU A 158 -5.75 -4.86 -15.55
C GLU A 158 -4.82 -3.63 -15.68
N ALA A 159 -4.70 -3.09 -16.90
CA ALA A 159 -3.88 -1.92 -17.18
C ALA A 159 -4.37 -0.69 -16.40
N ILE A 160 -5.68 -0.42 -16.44
CA ILE A 160 -6.27 0.77 -15.78
C ILE A 160 -6.28 0.61 -14.27
N ALA A 161 -6.54 -0.61 -13.75
CA ALA A 161 -6.43 -0.90 -12.32
C ALA A 161 -5.00 -0.62 -11.79
N ALA A 162 -3.97 -0.98 -12.56
CA ALA A 162 -2.58 -0.66 -12.22
C ALA A 162 -2.31 0.85 -12.26
N ALA A 163 -2.77 1.55 -13.29
CA ALA A 163 -2.62 2.99 -13.44
C ALA A 163 -3.25 3.78 -12.29
N VAL A 164 -4.45 3.38 -11.81
CA VAL A 164 -5.11 4.00 -10.65
C VAL A 164 -4.27 3.86 -9.37
N VAL A 165 -3.70 2.67 -9.12
CA VAL A 165 -2.87 2.42 -7.94
C VAL A 165 -1.56 3.23 -8.02
N GLU A 166 -0.93 3.28 -9.19
CA GLU A 166 0.27 4.08 -9.41
C GLU A 166 0.00 5.59 -9.23
N HIS A 167 -1.09 6.10 -9.79
CA HIS A 167 -1.54 7.48 -9.62
C HIS A 167 -1.71 7.82 -8.12
N ARG A 168 -2.42 6.97 -7.37
CA ARG A 168 -2.60 7.14 -5.90
C ARG A 168 -1.28 7.12 -5.13
N ALA A 169 -0.31 6.33 -5.56
CA ALA A 169 1.02 6.29 -4.96
C ALA A 169 1.80 7.60 -5.23
N LYS A 170 1.77 8.12 -6.48
CA LYS A 170 2.47 9.35 -6.86
C LYS A 170 1.94 10.58 -6.12
N ILE A 171 0.63 10.70 -5.92
CA ILE A 171 0.01 11.78 -5.12
C ILE A 171 0.16 11.58 -3.60
N LYS A 172 0.95 10.59 -3.17
CA LYS A 172 1.27 10.26 -1.76
C LYS A 172 0.04 9.95 -0.89
N LYS A 173 -1.04 9.44 -1.50
CA LYS A 173 -2.28 9.02 -0.82
C LYS A 173 -2.67 7.60 -1.30
N PRO A 174 -1.88 6.57 -0.91
CA PRO A 174 -2.07 5.21 -1.40
C PRO A 174 -3.43 4.64 -0.98
N LEU A 175 -3.95 3.74 -1.81
CA LEU A 175 -5.29 3.18 -1.64
C LEU A 175 -5.27 2.05 -0.60
N THR A 176 -6.20 2.08 0.36
CA THR A 176 -6.47 0.95 1.27
C THR A 176 -7.47 -0.02 0.64
N GLU A 177 -7.57 -1.25 1.14
CA GLU A 177 -8.50 -2.27 0.64
C GLU A 177 -9.96 -1.78 0.62
N ARG A 178 -10.45 -1.24 1.75
CA ARG A 178 -11.80 -0.66 1.82
C ARG A 178 -12.02 0.53 0.90
N ALA A 179 -11.01 1.38 0.72
CA ALA A 179 -11.10 2.50 -0.20
C ALA A 179 -11.17 2.01 -1.66
N ALA A 180 -10.48 0.93 -2.00
CA ALA A 180 -10.56 0.29 -3.31
C ALA A 180 -11.95 -0.31 -3.57
N GLU A 181 -12.55 -0.98 -2.58
CA GLU A 181 -13.92 -1.50 -2.70
C GLU A 181 -14.95 -0.40 -2.95
N LEU A 182 -14.87 0.71 -2.20
CA LEU A 182 -15.77 1.84 -2.37
C LEU A 182 -15.59 2.50 -3.74
N LEU A 183 -14.34 2.64 -4.19
CA LEU A 183 -14.05 3.18 -5.52
C LEU A 183 -14.57 2.26 -6.63
N ALA A 184 -14.32 0.94 -6.53
CA ALA A 184 -14.81 -0.05 -7.48
C ALA A 184 -16.34 -0.01 -7.60
N LYS A 185 -17.07 0.11 -6.48
CA LYS A 185 -18.54 0.25 -6.49
C LYS A 185 -18.99 1.51 -7.25
N ARG A 186 -18.32 2.65 -7.04
CA ARG A 186 -18.66 3.90 -7.73
C ARG A 186 -18.37 3.84 -9.22
N LEU A 187 -17.24 3.25 -9.61
CA LEU A 187 -16.86 3.05 -11.01
C LEU A 187 -17.80 2.06 -11.71
N ALA A 188 -18.23 0.99 -11.03
CA ALA A 188 -19.22 0.06 -11.56
C ALA A 188 -20.56 0.76 -11.86
N SER A 189 -21.00 1.68 -10.99
CA SER A 189 -22.22 2.48 -11.20
C SER A 189 -22.08 3.59 -12.24
N ALA A 190 -20.88 3.85 -12.77
CA ALA A 190 -20.65 4.94 -13.73
C ALA A 190 -21.45 4.74 -15.02
N LYS A 191 -21.57 3.49 -15.48
CA LYS A 191 -22.30 3.16 -16.71
C LYS A 191 -23.77 3.56 -16.62
N ASP A 192 -24.41 3.22 -15.51
CA ASP A 192 -25.83 3.49 -15.31
C ASP A 192 -26.10 4.97 -15.01
N ALA A 193 -25.19 5.64 -14.30
CA ALA A 193 -25.42 7.00 -13.80
C ALA A 193 -24.92 8.13 -14.71
N CYS A 194 -23.91 7.88 -15.55
CA CYS A 194 -23.34 8.89 -16.44
C CYS A 194 -22.99 8.37 -17.84
N GLY A 195 -23.29 7.11 -18.18
CA GLY A 195 -23.05 6.55 -19.51
C GLY A 195 -21.59 6.20 -19.82
N LEU A 196 -20.67 6.43 -18.87
CA LEU A 196 -19.25 6.10 -19.01
C LEU A 196 -19.00 4.64 -18.62
N THR A 197 -18.17 3.94 -19.39
CA THR A 197 -17.65 2.65 -18.94
C THR A 197 -16.78 2.84 -17.68
N PRO A 198 -16.66 1.83 -16.80
CA PRO A 198 -15.83 1.94 -15.60
C PRO A 198 -14.39 2.36 -15.90
N ASP A 199 -13.84 1.84 -17.00
CA ASP A 199 -12.52 2.15 -17.53
C ASP A 199 -12.40 3.64 -17.91
N GLN A 200 -13.34 4.15 -18.73
CA GLN A 200 -13.37 5.59 -19.09
C GLN A 200 -13.54 6.51 -17.89
N ALA A 201 -14.34 6.10 -16.89
CA ALA A 201 -14.51 6.86 -15.66
C ALA A 201 -13.22 6.89 -14.81
N ALA A 202 -12.44 5.80 -14.82
CA ALA A 202 -11.15 5.74 -14.16
C ALA A 202 -10.09 6.60 -14.89
N ASP A 203 -10.09 6.62 -16.22
CA ASP A 203 -9.21 7.48 -17.02
C ASP A 203 -9.54 8.96 -16.81
N LEU A 204 -10.82 9.33 -16.81
CA LEU A 204 -11.25 10.69 -16.45
C LEU A 204 -10.78 11.09 -15.05
N MET A 205 -10.90 10.17 -14.08
CA MET A 205 -10.43 10.40 -12.71
C MET A 205 -8.92 10.68 -12.66
N ILE A 206 -8.13 9.93 -13.44
CA ILE A 206 -6.66 10.13 -13.52
C ILE A 206 -6.34 11.46 -14.22
N GLU A 207 -6.98 11.75 -15.36
CA GLU A 207 -6.75 12.97 -16.14
C GLU A 207 -7.02 14.23 -15.31
N LYS A 208 -8.11 14.23 -14.52
CA LYS A 208 -8.47 15.36 -13.65
C LYS A 208 -7.77 15.34 -12.29
N GLY A 209 -6.91 14.35 -12.02
CA GLY A 209 -6.20 14.21 -10.76
C GLY A 209 -7.12 13.99 -9.55
N TRP A 210 -8.31 13.45 -9.77
CA TRP A 210 -9.28 13.22 -8.71
C TRP A 210 -8.90 12.00 -7.86
N LEU A 211 -9.25 12.05 -6.58
CA LEU A 211 -9.02 10.93 -5.66
C LEU A 211 -10.10 9.86 -5.81
N SER A 212 -11.33 10.25 -6.11
CA SER A 212 -12.48 9.36 -6.26
C SER A 212 -13.23 9.73 -7.52
N PHE A 213 -14.17 8.90 -7.90
CA PHE A 213 -15.13 9.19 -8.94
C PHE A 213 -16.52 9.32 -8.35
N GLU A 214 -17.28 10.31 -8.78
CA GLU A 214 -18.72 10.41 -8.59
C GLU A 214 -19.38 10.67 -9.94
N ALA A 215 -20.55 10.08 -10.18
CA ALA A 215 -21.21 10.16 -11.49
C ALA A 215 -21.58 11.61 -11.88
N GLU A 216 -21.91 12.45 -10.90
CA GLU A 216 -22.13 13.89 -11.10
C GLU A 216 -20.89 14.57 -11.69
N TRP A 217 -19.69 14.22 -11.21
CA TRP A 217 -18.45 14.81 -11.70
C TRP A 217 -18.17 14.40 -13.14
N GLY A 218 -18.48 13.14 -13.48
CA GLY A 218 -18.45 12.66 -14.87
C GLY A 218 -19.42 13.43 -15.77
N ARG A 219 -20.67 13.65 -15.32
CA ARG A 219 -21.68 14.44 -16.05
C ARG A 219 -21.22 15.88 -16.28
N ASN A 220 -20.69 16.53 -15.25
CA ASN A 220 -20.19 17.89 -15.34
C ASN A 220 -19.00 18.00 -16.30
N ALA A 221 -18.09 17.02 -16.30
CA ALA A 221 -16.98 16.98 -17.24
C ALA A 221 -17.48 16.86 -18.69
N MET A 222 -18.44 15.98 -18.95
CA MET A 222 -19.01 15.82 -20.29
C MET A 222 -19.75 17.07 -20.77
N GLN A 223 -20.49 17.75 -19.88
CA GLN A 223 -21.13 19.03 -20.19
C GLN A 223 -20.12 20.14 -20.47
N ALA A 224 -18.94 20.10 -19.82
CA ALA A 224 -17.84 21.02 -20.06
C ALA A 224 -17.04 20.70 -21.34
N GLY A 225 -17.51 19.76 -22.17
CA GLY A 225 -16.88 19.41 -23.45
C GLY A 225 -15.81 18.32 -23.36
N TRP A 226 -15.67 17.64 -22.22
CA TRP A 226 -14.83 16.45 -22.14
C TRP A 226 -15.53 15.28 -22.84
N SER A 227 -14.81 14.57 -23.69
CA SER A 227 -15.24 13.31 -24.28
C SER A 227 -14.20 12.25 -23.94
N PRO A 228 -14.59 11.01 -23.58
CA PRO A 228 -13.63 9.93 -23.50
C PRO A 228 -12.90 9.80 -24.84
N GLU A 229 -11.61 9.48 -24.80
CA GLU A 229 -10.92 9.08 -26.03
C GLU A 229 -11.68 7.89 -26.63
N PRO A 230 -11.89 7.89 -27.96
CA PRO A 230 -12.47 6.74 -28.61
C PRO A 230 -11.54 5.57 -28.30
N VAL A 231 -12.07 4.57 -27.60
CA VAL A 231 -11.38 3.30 -27.43
C VAL A 231 -11.12 2.82 -28.85
N VAL A 232 -9.87 2.96 -29.30
CA VAL A 232 -9.45 2.36 -30.55
C VAL A 232 -9.52 0.88 -30.23
N ALA A 233 -10.68 0.27 -30.51
CA ALA A 233 -10.74 -1.14 -30.76
C ALA A 233 -9.73 -1.33 -31.89
N GLU A 234 -8.51 -1.75 -31.55
CA GLU A 234 -7.49 -2.08 -32.53
C GLU A 234 -8.19 -3.00 -33.51
N LYS A 235 -8.40 -2.51 -34.74
CA LYS A 235 -8.97 -3.34 -35.78
C LYS A 235 -8.04 -4.56 -35.83
N PRO A 236 -8.56 -5.79 -35.69
CA PRO A 236 -7.71 -6.96 -35.65
C PRO A 236 -6.80 -6.92 -36.87
N LYS A 237 -5.48 -7.01 -36.63
CA LYS A 237 -4.50 -6.98 -37.72
C LYS A 237 -4.94 -7.98 -38.80
N PRO A 238 -4.92 -7.58 -40.08
CA PRO A 238 -5.25 -8.49 -41.17
C PRO A 238 -4.29 -9.69 -41.10
N ASP A 239 -4.74 -10.86 -41.57
CA ASP A 239 -3.97 -12.10 -41.45
C ASP A 239 -2.57 -12.01 -42.10
N SER A 240 -2.38 -11.07 -43.03
CA SER A 240 -1.10 -10.75 -43.68
C SER A 240 -0.06 -10.05 -42.80
N GLU A 241 -0.46 -9.48 -41.66
CA GLU A 241 0.42 -8.71 -40.75
C GLU A 241 0.70 -9.42 -39.43
N LEU A 242 0.18 -10.63 -39.25
CA LEU A 242 0.39 -11.44 -38.05
C LEU A 242 1.69 -12.25 -38.15
N SER A 243 2.41 -12.36 -37.03
CA SER A 243 3.52 -13.31 -36.89
C SER A 243 3.02 -14.75 -37.09
N PRO A 244 3.85 -15.69 -37.61
CA PRO A 244 3.48 -17.10 -37.74
C PRO A 244 2.93 -17.73 -36.44
N GLU A 245 3.46 -17.33 -35.28
CA GLU A 245 2.98 -17.80 -33.96
C GLU A 245 1.58 -17.27 -33.63
N GLU A 246 1.31 -16.00 -33.94
CA GLU A 246 0.02 -15.36 -33.70
C GLU A 246 -1.07 -15.94 -34.61
N LEU A 247 -0.73 -16.19 -35.88
CA LEU A 247 -1.61 -16.82 -36.85
C LEU A 247 -1.95 -18.26 -36.44
N THR A 248 -0.97 -18.99 -35.90
CA THR A 248 -1.17 -20.34 -35.34
C THR A 248 -2.12 -20.31 -34.15
N ALA A 249 -1.92 -19.40 -33.20
CA ALA A 249 -2.79 -19.25 -32.04
C ALA A 249 -4.22 -18.85 -32.44
N LYS A 250 -4.35 -17.97 -33.45
CA LYS A 250 -5.65 -17.52 -33.99
C LYS A 250 -6.43 -18.68 -34.63
N TRP A 251 -5.80 -19.46 -35.50
CA TRP A 251 -6.44 -20.62 -36.15
C TRP A 251 -6.76 -21.72 -35.14
N THR A 252 -5.89 -21.96 -34.16
CA THR A 252 -6.17 -22.91 -33.07
C THR A 252 -7.45 -22.55 -32.32
N LYS A 253 -7.61 -21.27 -31.94
CA LYS A 253 -8.83 -20.79 -31.27
C LYS A 253 -10.07 -20.93 -32.15
N ARG A 254 -9.99 -20.56 -33.43
CA ARG A 254 -11.11 -20.69 -34.39
C ARG A 254 -11.55 -22.15 -34.54
N MET A 255 -10.60 -23.06 -34.75
CA MET A 255 -10.91 -24.48 -34.93
C MET A 255 -11.48 -25.13 -33.67
N ASN A 256 -10.94 -24.78 -32.49
CA ASN A 256 -11.50 -25.27 -31.22
C ASN A 256 -12.94 -24.78 -31.04
N TYR A 257 -13.20 -23.49 -31.28
CA TYR A 257 -14.56 -22.96 -31.22
C TYR A 257 -15.50 -23.65 -32.21
N ALA A 258 -15.06 -23.85 -33.46
CA ALA A 258 -15.86 -24.50 -34.50
C ALA A 258 -16.25 -25.94 -34.12
N ARG A 259 -15.30 -26.70 -33.56
CA ARG A 259 -15.51 -28.07 -33.09
C ARG A 259 -16.44 -28.12 -31.87
N ASP A 260 -16.21 -27.25 -30.89
CA ASP A 260 -16.98 -27.20 -29.65
C ASP A 260 -18.44 -26.80 -29.90
N ASN A 261 -18.66 -25.85 -30.80
CA ASN A 261 -19.98 -25.27 -31.07
C ASN A 261 -20.65 -25.83 -32.33
N ARG A 262 -19.95 -26.66 -33.12
CA ARG A 262 -20.41 -27.26 -34.38
C ARG A 262 -20.92 -26.22 -35.39
N CYS A 263 -20.25 -25.08 -35.44
CA CYS A 263 -20.60 -23.94 -36.27
C CYS A 263 -19.40 -23.40 -37.03
N TRP A 264 -19.67 -22.79 -38.17
CA TRP A 264 -18.68 -22.12 -39.01
C TRP A 264 -19.17 -20.73 -39.39
N PHE A 265 -18.22 -19.79 -39.56
CA PHE A 265 -18.52 -18.42 -39.97
C PHE A 265 -17.84 -18.15 -41.31
N SER A 266 -18.49 -18.53 -42.41
CA SER A 266 -17.91 -18.40 -43.75
C SER A 266 -17.46 -16.97 -44.09
N SER A 267 -18.21 -15.97 -43.60
CA SER A 267 -17.93 -14.55 -43.79
C SER A 267 -16.69 -14.04 -43.06
N ALA A 268 -16.28 -14.68 -41.96
CA ALA A 268 -15.16 -14.22 -41.14
C ALA A 268 -13.92 -15.12 -41.25
N TRP A 269 -14.12 -16.40 -41.53
CA TRP A 269 -13.06 -17.43 -41.53
C TRP A 269 -12.81 -18.03 -42.93
N GLY A 270 -13.59 -17.63 -43.94
CA GLY A 270 -13.51 -18.16 -45.29
C GLY A 270 -14.24 -19.50 -45.45
N PRO A 271 -14.11 -20.15 -46.62
CA PRO A 271 -14.78 -21.41 -46.90
C PRO A 271 -14.42 -22.51 -45.89
N MET A 272 -15.44 -23.23 -45.43
CA MET A 272 -15.32 -24.23 -44.37
C MET A 272 -14.45 -25.43 -44.80
N PRO A 273 -13.76 -26.11 -43.85
CA PRO A 273 -13.15 -27.42 -44.09
C PRO A 273 -14.03 -28.37 -44.92
N GLY A 274 -13.43 -29.02 -45.91
CA GLY A 274 -14.12 -29.93 -46.84
C GLY A 274 -14.89 -29.24 -47.98
N SER A 275 -14.81 -27.91 -48.09
CA SER A 275 -15.40 -27.13 -49.20
C SER A 275 -14.32 -26.64 -50.16
N ASP A 276 -14.69 -26.45 -51.43
CA ASP A 276 -13.77 -25.86 -52.43
C ASP A 276 -13.29 -24.47 -51.98
N GLY A 277 -11.98 -24.26 -51.97
CA GLY A 277 -11.36 -22.99 -51.57
C GLY A 277 -11.16 -22.79 -50.07
N CYS A 278 -11.11 -23.87 -49.28
CA CYS A 278 -10.84 -23.79 -47.84
C CYS A 278 -9.55 -23.00 -47.51
N GLN A 279 -9.67 -22.02 -46.61
CA GLN A 279 -8.56 -21.14 -46.20
C GLN A 279 -7.86 -21.60 -44.90
N VAL A 280 -8.30 -22.73 -44.32
CA VAL A 280 -7.70 -23.28 -43.10
C VAL A 280 -6.38 -23.96 -43.45
N PRO A 281 -5.26 -23.63 -42.79
CA PRO A 281 -3.99 -24.31 -43.04
C PRO A 281 -4.08 -25.81 -42.68
N GLU A 282 -3.50 -26.66 -43.53
CA GLU A 282 -3.61 -28.13 -43.43
C GLU A 282 -3.21 -28.68 -42.06
N GLN A 283 -2.22 -28.07 -41.42
CA GLN A 283 -1.74 -28.46 -40.08
C GLN A 283 -2.80 -28.37 -38.96
N PHE A 284 -3.89 -27.62 -39.17
CA PHE A 284 -4.98 -27.49 -38.19
C PHE A 284 -6.21 -28.35 -38.51
N LEU A 285 -6.27 -28.95 -39.70
CA LEU A 285 -7.38 -29.79 -40.14
C LEU A 285 -7.28 -31.19 -39.54
N GLN A 286 -8.40 -31.69 -39.04
CA GLN A 286 -8.57 -33.06 -38.57
C GLN A 286 -9.58 -33.80 -39.43
N ASN A 287 -9.45 -35.13 -39.52
CA ASN A 287 -10.40 -35.97 -40.24
C ASN A 287 -11.80 -35.81 -39.63
N GLY A 288 -12.75 -35.33 -40.44
CA GLY A 288 -14.14 -35.08 -40.02
C GLY A 288 -14.46 -33.62 -39.69
N ASP A 289 -13.49 -32.71 -39.73
CA ASP A 289 -13.78 -31.27 -39.59
C ASP A 289 -14.73 -30.79 -40.71
N GLY A 290 -15.68 -29.93 -40.35
CA GLY A 290 -16.76 -29.46 -41.23
C GLY A 290 -18.03 -30.31 -41.15
N PHE A 291 -17.99 -31.46 -40.46
CA PHE A 291 -19.15 -32.33 -40.24
C PHE A 291 -19.30 -32.67 -38.75
N ASP A 292 -20.52 -32.97 -38.33
CA ASP A 292 -20.82 -33.51 -37.02
C ASP A 292 -20.68 -35.05 -37.03
N LYS A 293 -20.79 -35.66 -35.84
CA LYS A 293 -20.69 -37.12 -35.68
C LYS A 293 -21.79 -37.93 -36.40
N HIS A 294 -22.83 -37.28 -36.91
CA HIS A 294 -23.92 -37.91 -37.68
C HIS A 294 -23.84 -37.60 -39.18
N GLY A 295 -22.77 -36.92 -39.63
CA GLY A 295 -22.55 -36.58 -41.04
C GLY A 295 -23.23 -35.29 -41.50
N TYR A 296 -23.81 -34.49 -40.60
CA TYR A 296 -24.36 -33.18 -40.93
C TYR A 296 -23.27 -32.13 -40.96
N ARG A 297 -23.33 -31.25 -41.96
CA ARG A 297 -22.39 -30.13 -42.11
C ARG A 297 -22.54 -29.14 -40.94
N TRP A 298 -21.44 -28.56 -40.45
CA TRP A 298 -21.54 -27.48 -39.44
C TRP A 298 -22.41 -26.33 -39.97
N ASP A 299 -23.15 -25.67 -39.07
CA ASP A 299 -24.04 -24.58 -39.49
C ASP A 299 -23.24 -23.35 -39.92
N ASP A 300 -23.69 -22.66 -40.98
CA ASP A 300 -23.06 -21.40 -41.41
C ASP A 300 -23.82 -20.24 -40.76
N GLN A 301 -23.34 -19.78 -39.60
CA GLN A 301 -23.93 -18.63 -38.91
C GLN A 301 -23.32 -17.32 -39.42
N SER A 302 -23.52 -17.01 -40.70
CA SER A 302 -23.29 -15.66 -41.21
C SER A 302 -24.39 -14.72 -40.68
N ARG A 303 -24.25 -14.21 -39.45
CA ARG A 303 -25.12 -13.18 -38.80
C ARG A 303 -26.61 -13.22 -39.21
N ARG A 304 -27.48 -13.82 -38.39
CA ARG A 304 -28.80 -13.21 -38.17
C ARG A 304 -28.58 -11.92 -37.36
N ALA A 305 -28.35 -10.82 -38.06
CA ALA A 305 -28.35 -9.49 -37.47
C ALA A 305 -29.77 -8.91 -37.55
N ALA A 306 -30.40 -8.75 -36.39
CA ALA A 306 -31.27 -7.64 -36.03
C ALA A 306 -31.08 -7.40 -34.53
#